data_AF-A0AAW1NZ87-F1
#
_entry.id   AF-A0AAW1NZ87-F1
#
_cell.length_a   1.000
_cell.length_b   1.000
_cell.length_c   1.000
_cell.angle_alpha   90.00
_cell.angle_beta   90.00
_cell.angle_gamma   90.00
#
_symmetry.space_group_name_H-M   'P 1'
#
loop_
_entity.id
_entity.type
_entity.pdbx_description
1 polymer ?
#
loop_
_entity_poly.entity_id
_entity_poly.type
_entity_poly.pdbx_seq_one_letter_code
_entity_poly.pdbx_strand_id
1 'polypeptide(L)'
;MRRGLLRSGEKVPAEVCLLDREKQLVFYSHIRPDQPLAKGERRGGVPWHLLEGAPTLKEVIPDLQRALQGCLLVGYGLGSDLGALGLQRSSSIEAKLDLAFMQLFKQRSPARQLKVVAKELLHRDIQAGKLHSAREDALAIMDLFLQYAHQSPDADAAIIEAHFLRDLMTSRQV
;
A
#
# COMPACT_ATOMS: atom_id res chain seq x y z
N MET A 1 -2.25 32.37 12.75
CA MET A 1 -1.96 30.94 12.48
C MET A 1 -1.50 30.80 11.04
N ARG A 2 -0.21 30.53 10.78
CA ARG A 2 0.31 30.40 9.41
C ARG A 2 -0.01 28.98 8.91
N ARG A 3 -1.01 28.86 8.03
CA ARG A 3 -1.35 27.62 7.31
C ARG A 3 -0.26 27.37 6.27
N GLY A 4 0.55 26.34 6.46
CA GLY A 4 1.57 25.94 5.49
C GLY A 4 0.90 25.35 4.27
N LEU A 5 1.19 25.92 3.08
CA LEU A 5 1.02 25.19 1.82
C LEU A 5 1.81 23.87 1.93
N LEU A 6 1.20 22.76 1.50
CA LEU A 6 1.88 21.47 1.34
C LEU A 6 3.11 21.66 0.44
N ARG A 7 4.21 20.96 0.76
CA ARG A 7 5.48 21.16 0.02
C ARG A 7 5.38 20.45 -1.32
N SER A 8 5.88 21.10 -2.38
CA SER A 8 6.02 20.52 -3.73
C SER A 8 6.61 19.09 -3.67
N GLY A 9 5.83 18.08 -4.08
CA GLY A 9 6.24 16.67 -4.12
C GLY A 9 5.52 15.75 -3.13
N GLU A 10 4.66 16.28 -2.26
CA GLU A 10 3.84 15.49 -1.34
C GLU A 10 2.80 14.65 -2.11
N LYS A 11 2.71 13.35 -1.82
CA LYS A 11 1.72 12.45 -2.40
C LYS A 11 0.46 12.49 -1.55
N VAL A 12 -0.68 12.74 -2.18
CA VAL A 12 -1.98 12.73 -1.51
C VAL A 12 -2.75 11.47 -1.91
N PRO A 13 -3.15 10.62 -0.95
CA PRO A 13 -3.92 9.43 -1.26
C PRO A 13 -5.29 9.85 -1.79
N ALA A 14 -5.72 9.20 -2.87
CA ALA A 14 -7.03 9.47 -3.50
C ALA A 14 -8.00 8.29 -3.33
N GLU A 15 -7.46 7.10 -3.09
CA GLU A 15 -8.17 5.85 -2.89
C GLU A 15 -7.34 4.99 -1.96
N VAL A 16 -7.99 4.26 -1.08
CA VAL A 16 -7.38 3.21 -0.25
C VAL A 16 -8.24 1.97 -0.36
N CYS A 17 -7.61 0.81 -0.52
CA CYS A 17 -8.26 -0.48 -0.58
C CYS A 17 -7.48 -1.47 0.31
N LEU A 18 -8.17 -2.15 1.22
CA LEU A 18 -7.67 -3.28 1.98
C LEU A 18 -8.49 -4.51 1.64
N LEU A 19 -7.79 -5.60 1.38
CA LEU A 19 -8.38 -6.92 1.17
C LEU A 19 -7.85 -7.87 2.24
N ASP A 20 -8.67 -8.83 2.64
CA ASP A 20 -8.19 -9.97 3.42
C ASP A 20 -7.50 -11.01 2.54
N ARG A 21 -7.02 -12.09 3.16
CA ARG A 21 -6.33 -13.19 2.49
C ARG A 21 -7.22 -13.88 1.46
N GLU A 22 -8.52 -13.97 1.73
CA GLU A 22 -9.55 -14.52 0.86
C GLU A 22 -9.98 -13.54 -0.26
N LYS A 23 -9.27 -12.41 -0.38
CA LYS A 23 -9.47 -11.34 -1.37
C LYS A 23 -10.83 -10.65 -1.23
N GLN A 24 -11.45 -10.71 -0.05
CA GLN A 24 -12.66 -9.97 0.29
C GLN A 24 -12.31 -8.56 0.73
N LEU A 25 -13.22 -7.63 0.45
CA LEU A 25 -13.04 -6.22 0.78
C LEU A 25 -13.19 -6.00 2.29
N VAL A 26 -12.11 -5.56 2.94
CA VAL A 26 -12.10 -5.22 4.37
C VAL A 26 -12.32 -3.73 4.56
N PHE A 27 -11.68 -2.92 3.72
CA PHE A 27 -11.80 -1.47 3.78
C PHE A 27 -11.68 -0.87 2.38
N TYR A 28 -12.48 0.15 2.10
CA TYR A 28 -12.38 0.92 0.88
C TYR A 28 -12.85 2.34 1.09
N SER A 29 -12.09 3.31 0.58
CA SER A 29 -12.52 4.70 0.60
C SER A 29 -11.87 5.50 -0.51
N HIS A 30 -12.66 6.36 -1.15
CA HIS A 30 -12.13 7.52 -1.85
C HIS A 30 -11.79 8.62 -0.85
N ILE A 31 -10.70 9.33 -1.11
CA ILE A 31 -10.22 10.37 -0.21
C ILE A 31 -10.13 11.69 -0.96
N ARG A 32 -10.88 12.68 -0.48
CA ARG A 32 -10.78 14.04 -0.99
C ARG A 32 -9.63 14.77 -0.28
N PRO A 33 -8.76 15.48 -1.02
CA PRO A 33 -7.74 16.32 -0.39
C PRO A 33 -8.37 17.48 0.40
N ASP A 34 -7.79 17.80 1.56
CA ASP A 34 -8.26 18.91 2.42
C ASP A 34 -8.11 20.29 1.78
N GLN A 35 -7.18 20.41 0.83
CA GLN A 35 -6.92 21.63 0.06
C GLN A 35 -6.94 21.32 -1.44
N PRO A 36 -7.29 22.30 -2.30
CA PRO A 36 -7.10 22.17 -3.73
C PRO A 36 -5.65 21.80 -4.03
N LEU A 37 -5.46 20.79 -4.88
CA LEU A 37 -4.12 20.32 -5.21
C LEU A 37 -3.32 21.41 -5.90
N ALA A 38 -2.10 21.67 -5.42
CA ALA A 38 -1.21 22.63 -6.05
C ALA A 38 -0.71 22.14 -7.42
N LYS A 39 -0.27 23.07 -8.27
CA LYS A 39 0.30 22.74 -9.59
C LYS A 39 1.52 21.83 -9.41
N GLY A 40 1.42 20.58 -9.86
CA GLY A 40 2.47 19.57 -9.77
C GLY A 40 2.24 18.47 -8.73
N GLU A 41 1.25 18.62 -7.85
CA GLU A 41 0.81 17.55 -6.97
C GLU A 41 0.13 16.44 -7.79
N ARG A 42 0.48 15.19 -7.47
CA ARG A 42 -0.06 14.02 -8.16
C ARG A 42 -1.08 13.35 -7.27
N ARG A 43 -2.33 13.41 -7.71
CA ARG A 43 -3.40 12.57 -7.20
C ARG A 43 -3.24 11.15 -7.74
N GLY A 44 -3.65 10.16 -6.94
CA GLY A 44 -3.87 8.81 -7.47
C GLY A 44 -4.81 8.80 -8.68
N GLY A 45 -4.90 7.67 -9.37
CA GLY A 45 -5.66 7.49 -10.62
C GLY A 45 -7.18 7.63 -10.51
N VAL A 46 -7.73 8.29 -9.50
CA VAL A 46 -9.18 8.43 -9.34
C VAL A 46 -9.67 9.67 -10.12
N PRO A 47 -10.81 9.62 -10.84
CA PRO A 47 -11.47 10.81 -11.43
C PRO A 47 -11.98 11.83 -10.39
N TRP A 48 -12.11 13.12 -10.75
CA TRP A 48 -12.45 14.17 -9.75
C TRP A 48 -13.87 14.06 -9.21
N HIS A 49 -14.83 13.70 -10.07
CA HIS A 49 -16.22 13.52 -9.66
C HIS A 49 -16.40 12.39 -8.62
N LEU A 50 -15.50 11.41 -8.55
CA LEU A 50 -15.55 10.35 -7.53
C LEU A 50 -15.02 10.82 -6.16
N LEU A 51 -14.28 11.93 -6.12
CA LEU A 51 -13.80 12.54 -4.88
C LEU A 51 -14.74 13.64 -4.37
N GLU A 52 -15.72 14.04 -5.19
CA GLU A 52 -16.71 15.01 -4.79
C GLU A 52 -17.62 14.39 -3.71
N GLY A 53 -17.70 15.04 -2.55
CA GLY A 53 -18.41 14.49 -1.39
C GLY A 53 -17.71 13.33 -0.68
N ALA A 54 -16.53 12.89 -1.16
CA ALA A 54 -15.74 11.89 -0.46
C ALA A 54 -15.16 12.44 0.86
N PRO A 55 -14.96 11.59 1.88
CA PRO A 55 -14.37 12.00 3.14
C PRO A 55 -12.92 12.46 2.95
N THR A 56 -12.49 13.33 3.85
CA THR A 56 -11.10 13.77 3.97
C THR A 56 -10.24 12.66 4.57
N LEU A 57 -8.91 12.74 4.40
CA LEU A 57 -8.00 11.76 5.00
C LEU A 57 -8.21 11.67 6.52
N LYS A 58 -8.38 12.82 7.18
CA LYS A 58 -8.62 12.88 8.63
C LYS A 58 -9.87 12.09 9.07
N GLU A 59 -10.92 12.09 8.25
CA GLU A 59 -12.16 11.37 8.52
C GLU A 59 -12.00 9.86 8.27
N VAL A 60 -11.17 9.47 7.31
CA VAL A 60 -10.92 8.07 6.92
C VAL A 60 -9.97 7.34 7.86
N ILE A 61 -8.97 8.03 8.42
CA ILE A 61 -7.90 7.41 9.22
C ILE A 61 -8.40 6.58 10.41
N PRO A 62 -9.36 7.03 11.24
CA PRO A 62 -9.81 6.25 12.39
C PRO A 62 -10.38 4.88 12.01
N ASP A 63 -11.18 4.82 10.93
CA ASP A 63 -11.77 3.57 10.46
C ASP A 63 -10.73 2.68 9.78
N LEU A 64 -9.80 3.29 9.03
CA LEU A 64 -8.67 2.59 8.43
C LEU A 64 -7.76 1.96 9.50
N GLN A 65 -7.42 2.70 10.56
CA GLN A 65 -6.61 2.19 11.66
C GLN A 65 -7.29 1.04 12.41
N ARG A 66 -8.62 1.09 12.55
CA ARG A 66 -9.40 -0.02 13.12
C ARG A 66 -9.34 -1.26 12.23
N ALA A 67 -9.47 -1.10 10.92
CA ALA A 67 -9.36 -2.19 9.96
C ALA A 67 -7.94 -2.80 9.92
N LEU A 68 -6.91 -2.02 10.22
CA LEU A 68 -5.51 -2.46 10.26
C LEU A 68 -5.09 -3.07 11.60
N GLN A 69 -5.95 -3.06 12.63
CA GLN A 69 -5.55 -3.44 13.97
C GLN A 69 -5.16 -4.93 14.06
N GLY A 70 -3.91 -5.20 14.48
CA GLY A 70 -3.39 -6.56 14.63
C GLY A 70 -3.16 -7.30 13.31
N CYS A 71 -3.07 -6.57 12.19
CA CYS A 71 -2.82 -7.19 10.90
C CYS A 71 -1.32 -7.23 10.56
N LEU A 72 -0.91 -8.29 9.85
CA LEU A 72 0.25 -8.26 8.98
C LEU A 72 -0.13 -7.58 7.66
N LEU A 73 0.41 -6.39 7.41
CA LEU A 73 0.13 -5.64 6.19
C LEU A 73 1.05 -6.09 5.06
N VAL A 74 0.47 -6.71 4.02
CA VAL A 74 1.20 -7.08 2.80
C VAL A 74 0.99 -6.00 1.73
N GLY A 75 2.06 -5.56 1.06
CA GLY A 75 1.99 -4.53 0.04
C GLY A 75 3.19 -4.49 -0.89
N TYR A 76 3.24 -3.48 -1.75
CA TYR A 76 4.32 -3.28 -2.72
C TYR A 76 4.78 -1.82 -2.72
N GLY A 77 5.88 -1.53 -2.04
CA GLY A 77 6.34 -0.16 -1.79
C GLY A 77 5.57 0.54 -0.67
N LEU A 78 5.21 -0.19 0.39
CA LEU A 78 4.38 0.26 1.52
C LEU A 78 4.87 1.56 2.16
N GLY A 79 6.17 1.83 2.12
CA GLY A 79 6.74 3.08 2.66
C GLY A 79 6.16 4.34 2.01
N SER A 80 5.88 4.30 0.71
CA SER A 80 5.24 5.43 0.01
C SER A 80 3.79 5.61 0.46
N ASP A 81 3.04 4.52 0.57
CA ASP A 81 1.61 4.55 0.86
C ASP A 81 1.36 4.94 2.32
N LEU A 82 2.07 4.31 3.26
CA LEU A 82 2.03 4.68 4.66
C LEU A 82 2.55 6.10 4.89
N GLY A 83 3.47 6.56 4.04
CA GLY A 83 3.92 7.95 3.98
C GLY A 83 2.77 8.92 3.71
N ALA A 84 2.03 8.67 2.63
CA ALA A 84 0.90 9.47 2.19
C ALA A 84 -0.29 9.42 3.16
N LEU A 85 -0.46 8.31 3.87
CA LEU A 85 -1.50 8.13 4.89
C LEU A 85 -1.11 8.69 6.27
N GLY A 86 0.15 9.07 6.48
CA GLY A 86 0.64 9.46 7.81
C GLY A 86 0.69 8.31 8.82
N LEU A 87 0.80 7.06 8.34
CA LEU A 87 0.75 5.82 9.13
C LEU A 87 2.10 5.11 9.23
N GLN A 88 3.22 5.79 8.94
CA GLN A 88 4.55 5.18 8.91
C GLN A 88 4.91 4.45 10.22
N ARG A 89 4.50 5.02 11.37
CA ARG A 89 4.72 4.48 12.72
C ARG A 89 3.43 4.09 13.43
N SER A 90 2.38 3.73 12.68
CA SER A 90 1.10 3.31 13.28
C SER A 90 1.28 2.03 14.09
N SER A 91 0.88 2.04 15.36
CA SER A 91 0.86 0.85 16.23
C SER A 91 -0.29 -0.10 15.93
N SER A 92 -1.24 0.30 15.08
CA SER A 92 -2.32 -0.59 14.63
C SER A 92 -1.78 -1.75 13.79
N ILE A 93 -0.74 -1.50 13.00
CA ILE A 93 -0.13 -2.50 12.12
C ILE A 93 0.88 -3.30 12.93
N GLU A 94 0.67 -4.60 13.06
CA GLU A 94 1.54 -5.47 13.84
C GLU A 94 2.87 -5.72 13.13
N ALA A 95 2.81 -5.98 11.82
CA ALA A 95 3.98 -6.20 10.98
C ALA A 95 3.71 -5.77 9.54
N LYS A 96 4.77 -5.59 8.76
CA LYS A 96 4.70 -5.21 7.34
C LYS A 96 5.51 -6.18 6.50
N LEU A 97 4.93 -6.63 5.40
CA LEU A 97 5.62 -7.43 4.40
C LEU A 97 5.56 -6.70 3.06
N ASP A 98 6.67 -6.08 2.68
CA ASP A 98 6.77 -5.35 1.43
C ASP A 98 7.42 -6.25 0.35
N LEU A 99 6.57 -6.74 -0.55
CA LEU A 99 6.96 -7.65 -1.63
C LEU A 99 8.01 -7.01 -2.56
N ALA A 100 8.07 -5.68 -2.67
CA ALA A 100 9.04 -5.00 -3.53
C ALA A 100 10.50 -5.28 -3.10
N PHE A 101 10.73 -5.68 -1.84
CA PHE A 101 12.06 -5.95 -1.31
C PHE A 101 12.43 -7.43 -1.22
N MET A 102 11.51 -8.35 -1.51
CA MET A 102 11.79 -9.78 -1.42
C MET A 102 12.57 -10.25 -2.64
N GLN A 103 13.59 -11.08 -2.41
CA GLN A 103 14.62 -11.43 -3.40
C GLN A 103 14.04 -12.03 -4.69
N LEU A 104 12.94 -12.76 -4.60
CA LEU A 104 12.20 -13.32 -5.75
C LEU A 104 11.61 -12.23 -6.66
N PHE A 105 11.17 -11.10 -6.11
CA PHE A 105 10.65 -9.97 -6.87
C PHE A 105 11.74 -8.93 -7.21
N LYS A 106 12.94 -9.09 -6.63
CA LYS A 106 14.08 -8.16 -6.70
C LYS A 106 15.11 -8.50 -7.77
N GLN A 107 14.80 -9.37 -8.75
CA GLN A 107 15.80 -9.97 -9.65
C GLN A 107 16.74 -8.98 -10.37
N ARG A 108 16.43 -7.67 -10.43
CA ARG A 108 17.37 -6.60 -10.80
C ARG A 108 17.11 -5.33 -9.97
N SER A 109 18.16 -4.56 -9.66
CA SER A 109 18.06 -3.18 -9.18
C SER A 109 17.89 -2.24 -10.38
N PRO A 110 17.00 -1.24 -10.36
CA PRO A 110 16.09 -0.84 -9.27
C PRO A 110 14.90 -1.79 -9.08
N ALA A 111 14.24 -1.70 -7.92
CA ALA A 111 13.01 -2.46 -7.62
C ALA A 111 12.03 -2.39 -8.80
N ARG A 112 11.54 -3.57 -9.21
CA ARG A 112 10.68 -3.69 -10.39
C ARG A 112 9.34 -3.01 -10.13
N GLN A 113 8.67 -2.55 -11.18
CA GLN A 113 7.32 -2.00 -11.02
C GLN A 113 6.32 -3.15 -10.86
N LEU A 114 5.29 -2.97 -10.02
CA LEU A 114 4.26 -3.99 -9.78
C LEU A 114 3.66 -4.54 -11.09
N LYS A 115 3.36 -3.67 -12.06
CA LYS A 115 2.85 -4.09 -13.39
C LYS A 115 3.75 -5.07 -14.13
N VAL A 116 5.07 -4.92 -14.01
CA VAL A 116 6.04 -5.80 -14.68
C VAL A 116 6.09 -7.15 -13.98
N VAL A 117 6.06 -7.13 -12.64
CA VAL A 117 6.03 -8.35 -11.81
C VAL A 117 4.73 -9.12 -12.03
N ALA A 118 3.58 -8.44 -12.02
CA ALA A 118 2.28 -9.05 -12.30
C ALA A 118 2.20 -9.63 -13.72
N LYS A 119 2.78 -8.94 -14.73
CA LYS A 119 2.82 -9.46 -16.09
C LYS A 119 3.65 -10.74 -16.21
N GLU A 120 4.81 -10.79 -15.56
CA GLU A 120 5.71 -11.94 -15.67
C GLU A 120 5.24 -13.14 -14.83
N LEU A 121 4.76 -12.91 -13.61
CA LEU A 121 4.47 -13.99 -12.66
C LEU A 121 2.99 -14.40 -12.64
N LEU A 122 2.08 -13.46 -12.87
CA LEU A 122 0.63 -13.72 -12.92
C LEU A 122 0.08 -13.75 -14.35
N HIS A 123 0.87 -13.37 -15.36
CA HIS A 123 0.43 -13.20 -16.75
C HIS A 123 -0.71 -12.19 -16.92
N ARG A 124 -0.77 -11.16 -16.05
CA ARG A 124 -1.82 -10.13 -16.07
C ARG A 124 -1.26 -8.76 -16.44
N ASP A 125 -1.95 -8.09 -17.35
CA ASP A 125 -1.74 -6.67 -17.61
C ASP A 125 -2.59 -5.85 -16.63
N ILE A 126 -1.97 -5.40 -15.55
CA ILE A 126 -2.56 -4.43 -14.62
C ILE A 126 -2.07 -3.02 -14.96
N GLN A 127 -2.73 -2.00 -14.43
CA GLN A 127 -2.32 -0.61 -14.60
C GLN A 127 -2.28 -0.17 -16.08
N ALA A 128 -3.06 -0.82 -16.95
CA ALA A 128 -3.06 -0.59 -18.39
C ALA A 128 -3.72 0.73 -18.82
N GLY A 129 -4.57 1.31 -17.96
CA GLY A 129 -5.22 2.60 -18.18
C GLY A 129 -4.38 3.81 -17.73
N LYS A 130 -4.82 5.02 -18.07
CA LYS A 130 -4.25 6.28 -17.53
C LYS A 130 -4.47 6.43 -16.01
N LEU A 131 -5.43 5.70 -15.49
CA LEU A 131 -5.93 5.74 -14.13
C LEU A 131 -5.73 4.34 -13.52
N HIS A 132 -5.01 4.26 -12.42
CA HIS A 132 -4.76 3.02 -11.68
C HIS A 132 -5.81 2.85 -10.58
N SER A 133 -6.20 1.62 -10.30
CA SER A 133 -7.10 1.28 -9.21
C SER A 133 -6.33 0.63 -8.06
N ALA A 134 -6.50 1.15 -6.85
CA ALA A 134 -5.95 0.55 -5.64
C ALA A 134 -6.48 -0.87 -5.43
N ARG A 135 -7.70 -1.18 -5.90
CA ARG A 135 -8.26 -2.54 -5.82
C ARG A 135 -7.58 -3.51 -6.76
N GLU A 136 -7.29 -3.09 -8.00
CA GLU A 136 -6.53 -3.91 -8.96
C GLU A 136 -5.14 -4.23 -8.41
N ASP A 137 -4.46 -3.22 -7.88
CA ASP A 137 -3.13 -3.37 -7.28
C ASP A 137 -3.17 -4.29 -6.05
N ALA A 138 -4.13 -4.11 -5.13
CA ALA A 138 -4.27 -4.95 -3.95
C ALA A 138 -4.54 -6.43 -4.30
N LEU A 139 -5.37 -6.70 -5.31
CA LEU A 139 -5.62 -8.06 -5.80
C LEU A 139 -4.36 -8.69 -6.39
N ALA A 140 -3.61 -7.94 -7.21
CA ALA A 140 -2.37 -8.42 -7.79
C ALA A 140 -1.31 -8.74 -6.72
N ILE A 141 -1.18 -7.87 -5.71
CA ILE A 141 -0.28 -8.08 -4.57
C ILE A 141 -0.66 -9.34 -3.79
N MET A 142 -1.94 -9.52 -3.47
CA MET A 142 -2.40 -10.70 -2.73
C MET A 142 -2.17 -11.99 -3.52
N ASP A 143 -2.44 -11.99 -4.83
CA ASP A 143 -2.19 -13.16 -5.67
C ASP A 143 -0.68 -13.48 -5.80
N LEU A 144 0.19 -12.46 -5.89
CA LEU A 144 1.65 -12.66 -5.85
C LEU A 144 2.10 -13.26 -4.52
N PHE A 145 1.56 -12.76 -3.40
CA PHE A 145 1.85 -13.28 -2.07
C PHE A 145 1.40 -14.74 -1.93
N LEU A 146 0.16 -15.05 -2.28
CA LEU A 146 -0.39 -16.41 -2.19
C LEU A 146 0.31 -17.40 -3.11
N GLN A 147 0.72 -16.98 -4.31
CA GLN A 147 1.50 -17.83 -5.21
C GLN A 147 2.87 -18.14 -4.61
N TYR A 148 3.52 -17.15 -4.01
CA TYR A 148 4.80 -17.35 -3.35
C TYR A 148 4.68 -18.27 -2.12
N ALA A 149 3.70 -18.01 -1.27
CA ALA A 149 3.31 -18.84 -0.13
C ALA A 149 3.12 -20.31 -0.53
N HIS A 150 2.36 -20.56 -1.59
CA HIS A 150 2.07 -21.90 -2.08
C HIS A 150 3.32 -22.63 -2.60
N GLN A 151 4.24 -21.92 -3.26
CA GLN A 151 5.49 -22.48 -3.78
C GLN A 151 6.53 -22.74 -2.68
N SER A 152 6.30 -22.27 -1.46
CA SER A 152 7.21 -22.47 -0.34
C SER A 152 6.41 -22.64 0.95
N PRO A 153 5.86 -23.85 1.21
CA PRO A 153 4.94 -24.10 2.31
C PRO A 153 5.52 -23.77 3.70
N ASP A 154 6.83 -23.98 3.88
CA ASP A 154 7.56 -23.63 5.10
C ASP A 154 7.92 -22.12 5.17
N ALA A 155 7.82 -21.43 4.04
CA ALA A 155 8.16 -20.02 3.96
C ALA A 155 7.05 -19.13 4.51
N ASP A 156 5.77 -19.48 4.50
CA ASP A 156 4.75 -18.62 5.14
C ASP A 156 5.10 -18.31 6.59
N ALA A 157 5.39 -19.33 7.38
CA ALA A 157 5.83 -19.16 8.76
C ALA A 157 7.22 -18.51 8.83
N ALA A 158 8.20 -18.97 8.03
CA ALA A 158 9.57 -18.48 8.10
C ALA A 158 9.77 -17.06 7.52
N ILE A 159 8.97 -16.62 6.55
CA ILE A 159 8.95 -15.26 6.00
C ILE A 159 8.33 -14.33 7.03
N ILE A 160 7.17 -14.72 7.58
CA ILE A 160 6.52 -13.96 8.65
C ILE A 160 7.51 -13.84 9.81
N GLU A 161 8.08 -14.93 10.29
CA GLU A 161 9.04 -14.98 11.39
C GLU A 161 10.34 -14.22 11.08
N ALA A 162 10.94 -14.39 9.89
CA ALA A 162 12.17 -13.68 9.53
C ALA A 162 11.96 -12.18 9.26
N HIS A 163 10.80 -11.75 8.76
CA HIS A 163 10.46 -10.32 8.69
C HIS A 163 10.19 -9.76 10.07
N PHE A 164 9.44 -10.49 10.92
CA PHE A 164 9.22 -10.12 12.31
C PHE A 164 10.54 -9.90 13.04
N LEU A 165 11.49 -10.83 12.89
CA LEU A 165 12.81 -10.76 13.51
C LEU A 165 13.68 -9.63 12.93
N ARG A 166 13.64 -9.35 11.62
CA ARG A 166 14.38 -8.21 11.06
C ARG A 166 13.83 -6.89 11.57
N ASP A 167 12.53 -6.67 11.52
CA ASP A 167 11.92 -5.40 11.96
C ASP A 167 12.11 -5.17 13.47
N LEU A 168 12.10 -6.23 14.30
CA LEU A 168 12.46 -6.16 15.71
C LEU A 168 13.93 -5.76 15.94
N MET A 169 14.84 -6.23 15.09
CA MET A 169 16.27 -5.93 15.22
C MET A 169 16.64 -4.54 14.70
N THR A 170 15.97 -4.04 13.65
CA THR A 170 16.17 -2.66 13.17
C THR A 170 15.45 -1.60 14.02
N SER A 171 14.39 -1.96 14.75
CA SER A 171 13.64 -1.01 15.60
C SER A 171 14.27 -0.79 16.99
N ARG A 172 15.38 -1.46 17.32
CA ARG A 172 16.11 -1.30 18.60
C ARG A 172 17.30 -0.33 18.55
N GLN A 173 17.43 0.45 17.48
CA GLN A 173 18.39 1.56 17.42
C GLN A 173 17.65 2.91 17.31
N VAL A 174 17.05 3.37 18.41
CA VAL A 174 16.77 4.78 18.70
C VAL A 174 16.93 4.99 20.20
#